data_AF-A0A239QHA9-F1
#
_entry.id   AF-A0A239QHA9-F1
#
_cell.length_a   1.000
_cell.length_b   1.000
_cell.length_c   1.000
_cell.angle_alpha   90.00
_cell.angle_beta   90.00
_cell.angle_gamma   90.00
#
_symmetry.space_group_name_H-M   'P 1'
#
loop_
_entity.id
_entity.type
_entity.pdbx_description
1 polymer ?
#
loop_
_entity_poly.entity_id
_entity_poly.type
_entity_poly.pdbx_seq_one_letter_code
_entity_poly.pdbx_strand_id
1 'polypeptide(L)' 'MDIQKLIGDLVAKLTGNKDLIAKFTSNPLAAIKDLLGIDLDPSQLDDVVKGVTGQLGDITGDAAKQAGGILSKIKNLFKK' A
#
# COMPACT_ATOMS: atom_id res chain seq x y z
N MET A 1 -14.66 9.25 0.87
CA MET A 1 -13.81 8.10 1.21
C MET A 1 -12.36 8.53 1.06
N ASP A 2 -11.52 8.32 2.07
CA ASP A 2 -10.11 8.74 2.05
C ASP A 2 -9.23 7.66 1.41
N ILE A 3 -9.13 7.68 0.08
CA ILE A 3 -8.28 6.75 -0.68
C ILE A 3 -6.82 6.84 -0.24
N GLN A 4 -6.35 8.03 0.12
CA GLN A 4 -5.00 8.25 0.67
C GLN A 4 -4.75 7.46 1.96
N LYS A 5 -5.72 7.47 2.89
CA LYS A 5 -5.63 6.73 4.15
C LYS A 5 -5.67 5.22 3.91
N LEU A 6 -6.53 4.81 2.99
CA LEU A 6 -6.65 3.43 2.54
C LEU A 6 -5.32 2.87 2.02
N ILE A 7 -4.67 3.62 1.13
CA ILE A 7 -3.35 3.27 0.57
C ILE A 7 -2.33 3.12 1.70
N GLY A 8 -2.28 4.08 2.63
CA GLY A 8 -1.36 4.05 3.77
C GLY A 8 -1.56 2.81 4.66
N ASP A 9 -2.82 2.49 4.99
CA ASP A 9 -3.16 1.31 5.80
C ASP A 9 -2.80 0.00 5.08
N LEU A 10 -3.01 -0.07 3.77
CA LEU A 10 -2.68 -1.24 2.95
C LEU A 10 -1.17 -1.43 2.85
N VAL A 11 -0.41 -0.36 2.60
CA VAL A 11 1.06 -0.41 2.59
C VAL A 11 1.61 -0.81 3.96
N ALA A 12 1.04 -0.30 5.06
CA ALA A 12 1.45 -0.70 6.41
C ALA A 12 1.18 -2.19 6.68
N LYS A 13 0.03 -2.73 6.26
CA LYS A 13 -0.29 -4.17 6.35
C LYS A 13 0.62 -5.03 5.47
N LEU A 14 0.90 -4.57 4.25
CA LEU A 14 1.74 -5.27 3.29
C LEU A 14 3.20 -5.31 3.78
N THR A 15 3.77 -4.17 4.16
CA THR A 15 5.15 -4.09 4.68
C THR A 15 5.36 -4.91 5.96
N GLY A 16 4.32 -5.08 6.78
CA GLY A 16 4.33 -5.94 7.96
C GLY A 16 4.24 -7.44 7.67
N ASN A 17 3.93 -7.86 6.44
CA ASN A 17 3.64 -9.26 6.12
C ASN A 17 4.14 -9.67 4.71
N LYS A 18 5.25 -10.41 4.68
CA LYS A 18 5.92 -10.84 3.45
C LYS A 18 5.03 -11.69 2.53
N ASP A 19 4.12 -12.49 3.09
CA ASP A 19 3.19 -13.30 2.31
C ASP A 19 2.17 -12.42 1.58
N LEU A 20 1.75 -11.32 2.20
CA LEU A 20 0.87 -10.35 1.56
C LEU A 20 1.60 -9.59 0.46
N ILE A 21 2.88 -9.26 0.64
CA ILE A 21 3.70 -8.66 -0.43
C ILE A 21 3.78 -9.62 -1.62
N ALA A 22 4.07 -10.91 -1.39
CA ALA A 22 4.12 -11.89 -2.47
C ALA A 22 2.78 -12.00 -3.21
N LYS A 23 1.66 -12.07 -2.47
CA LYS A 23 0.32 -12.06 -3.06
C LYS A 23 0.01 -10.79 -3.83
N PHE A 24 0.39 -9.63 -3.31
CA PHE A 24 0.20 -8.34 -3.96
C PHE A 24 1.04 -8.24 -5.25
N THR A 25 2.29 -8.69 -5.23
CA THR A 25 3.15 -8.72 -6.42
C THR A 25 2.60 -9.66 -7.50
N SER A 26 2.01 -10.79 -7.11
CA SER A 26 1.36 -11.71 -8.06
C SER A 26 0.01 -11.20 -8.57
N ASN A 27 -0.78 -10.54 -7.71
CA ASN A 27 -2.14 -10.11 -8.06
C ASN A 27 -2.59 -8.92 -7.19
N PRO A 28 -2.22 -7.69 -7.55
CA PRO A 28 -2.39 -6.53 -6.67
C PRO A 28 -3.86 -6.15 -6.50
N LEU A 29 -4.68 -6.19 -7.57
CA LEU A 29 -6.12 -5.93 -7.50
C LEU A 29 -6.83 -6.89 -6.53
N ALA A 30 -6.58 -8.20 -6.67
CA ALA A 30 -7.20 -9.21 -5.81
C ALA A 30 -6.71 -9.08 -4.36
N ALA A 31 -5.41 -8.87 -4.15
CA ALA A 31 -4.85 -8.70 -2.81
C ALA A 31 -5.45 -7.48 -2.08
N ILE A 32 -5.62 -6.35 -2.77
CA ILE A 32 -6.24 -5.15 -2.23
C ILE A 32 -7.72 -5.40 -1.92
N LYS A 33 -8.44 -6.04 -2.83
CA LYS A 33 -9.86 -6.40 -2.64
C LYS A 33 -10.05 -7.30 -1.42
N ASP A 34 -9.20 -8.33 -1.28
CA ASP A 34 -9.21 -9.25 -0.13
C ASP A 34 -8.84 -8.54 1.18
N LEU A 35 -7.88 -7.62 1.14
CA LEU A 35 -7.43 -6.85 2.31
C LEU A 35 -8.46 -5.84 2.81
N LEU A 36 -9.26 -5.31 1.88
CA LEU A 36 -10.28 -4.31 2.15
C LEU A 36 -11.64 -4.94 2.50
N GLY A 37 -11.94 -6.12 1.97
CA GLY A 37 -13.22 -6.79 2.19
C GLY A 37 -14.43 -6.01 1.65
N ILE A 38 -14.21 -5.02 0.78
CA ILE A 38 -15.24 -4.19 0.16
C ILE A 38 -15.11 -4.23 -1.37
N ASP A 39 -16.25 -4.23 -2.05
CA ASP A 39 -16.30 -4.08 -3.51
C ASP A 39 -16.15 -2.61 -3.85
N LEU A 40 -14.93 -2.23 -4.25
CA LEU A 40 -14.63 -0.91 -4.78
C LEU A 40 -14.87 -0.88 -6.28
N ASP A 41 -15.24 0.31 -6.77
CA ASP A 41 -15.32 0.55 -8.21
C ASP A 41 -13.95 0.26 -8.86
N PRO A 42 -13.91 -0.32 -10.07
CA PRO A 42 -12.66 -0.69 -10.74
C PRO A 42 -11.67 0.47 -10.85
N SER A 43 -12.17 1.69 -11.10
CA SER A 43 -11.35 2.90 -11.17
C SER A 43 -10.69 3.25 -9.84
N GLN A 44 -11.42 3.11 -8.72
CA GLN A 44 -10.88 3.39 -7.39
C GLN A 44 -9.90 2.30 -6.95
N LEU A 45 -10.18 1.05 -7.30
CA LEU A 45 -9.30 -0.09 -7.03
C LEU A 45 -7.96 0.07 -7.76
N ASP A 46 -8.00 0.52 -9.02
CA ASP A 46 -6.80 0.80 -9.81
C ASP A 46 -5.96 1.96 -9.20
N ASP A 47 -6.60 3.05 -8.77
CA ASP A 47 -5.92 4.16 -8.09
C ASP A 47 -5.26 3.72 -6.77
N VAL A 48 -5.94 2.87 -6.00
CA VAL A 48 -5.40 2.31 -4.75
C VAL A 48 -4.22 1.39 -5.05
N VAL A 49 -4.35 0.47 -6.03
CA VAL A 49 -3.28 -0.44 -6.46
C VAL A 49 -2.05 0.35 -6.92
N LYS A 50 -2.23 1.39 -7.73
CA LYS A 50 -1.13 2.26 -8.18
C LYS A 50 -0.48 2.99 -7.02
N GLY A 51 -1.26 3.51 -6.08
CA GLY A 51 -0.74 4.18 -4.89
C GLY A 51 0.08 3.25 -4.01
N VAL A 52 -0.42 2.03 -3.76
CA VAL A 52 0.26 0.99 -2.98
C VAL A 52 1.50 0.49 -3.70
N THR A 53 1.42 0.23 -5.01
CA THR A 53 2.55 -0.21 -5.84
C THR A 53 3.62 0.88 -5.94
N GLY A 54 3.22 2.15 -6.09
CA GLY A 54 4.16 3.27 -6.08
C GLY A 54 4.90 3.38 -4.76
N GLN A 55 4.17 3.29 -3.64
CA GLN A 55 4.79 3.30 -2.31
C GLN A 55 5.65 2.07 -2.04
N LEU A 56 5.32 0.88 -2.55
CA LEU A 56 6.12 -0.36 -2.43
C LEU A 56 7.32 -0.41 -3.38
N GLY A 57 7.14 0.03 -4.62
CA GLY A 57 8.16 0.06 -5.67
C GLY A 57 9.28 1.05 -5.33
N ASP A 58 8.93 2.20 -4.75
CA ASP A 58 9.89 3.13 -4.16
C ASP A 58 10.80 2.44 -3.12
N ILE A 59 10.31 1.46 -2.38
CA ILE A 59 11.10 0.74 -1.37
C ILE A 59 12.21 -0.14 -2.00
N THR A 60 12.12 -0.49 -3.29
CA THR A 60 12.93 -1.56 -3.88
C THR A 60 14.05 -1.14 -4.85
N GLY A 61 13.98 0.05 -5.47
CA GLY A 61 14.93 0.45 -6.53
C GLY A 61 15.93 1.54 -6.16
N ASP A 62 15.46 2.69 -5.70
CA ASP A 62 16.30 3.85 -5.38
C ASP A 62 15.73 4.68 -4.21
N ALA A 63 14.49 4.41 -3.81
CA ALA A 63 13.82 5.08 -2.72
C ALA A 63 13.94 4.35 -1.37
N ALA A 64 14.87 3.41 -1.15
CA ALA A 64 15.14 2.91 0.21
C ALA A 64 15.51 4.05 1.21
N LYS A 65 16.13 5.15 0.72
CA LYS A 65 16.36 6.37 1.51
C LYS A 65 15.12 7.27 1.66
N GLN A 66 14.23 7.30 0.66
CA GLN A 66 13.03 8.15 0.65
C GLN A 66 11.81 7.46 1.27
N ALA A 67 11.59 6.17 1.01
CA ALA A 67 10.67 5.26 1.68
C ALA A 67 10.98 5.12 3.17
N GLY A 68 12.25 5.15 3.60
CA GLY A 68 12.57 5.29 5.02
C GLY A 68 11.95 6.57 5.62
N GLY A 69 11.97 7.68 4.87
CA GLY A 69 11.35 8.95 5.24
C GLY A 69 9.82 8.97 5.12
N ILE A 70 9.26 8.35 4.08
CA ILE A 70 7.81 8.27 3.84
C ILE A 70 7.17 7.28 4.82
N LEU A 71 7.74 6.10 5.03
CA LEU A 71 7.32 5.16 6.07
C LEU A 71 7.49 5.75 7.47
N SER A 72 8.55 6.53 7.73
CA SER A 72 8.69 7.24 9.02
C SER A 72 7.67 8.35 9.18
N LYS A 73 7.33 9.06 8.10
CA LYS A 73 6.31 10.13 8.13
C LYS A 73 4.90 9.54 8.27
N ILE A 74 4.58 8.45 7.57
CA ILE A 74 3.36 7.66 7.75
C ILE A 74 3.29 7.10 9.17
N LYS A 75 4.36 6.45 9.66
CA LYS A 75 4.43 5.95 11.04
C LYS A 75 4.23 7.07 12.06
N ASN A 76 4.76 8.27 11.83
CA ASN A 76 4.53 9.43 12.71
C ASN A 76 3.11 10.02 12.57
N LEU A 77 2.46 9.90 11.42
CA LEU A 77 1.06 10.30 11.24
C LEU A 77 0.08 9.36 11.95
N PHE A 78 0.42 8.07 12.06
CA PHE A 78 -0.37 7.06 12.78
C PHE A 78 -0.02 6.95 14.28
N LYS A 79 0.97 7.70 14.76
CA LYS A 79 1.41 7.70 16.17
C LYS A 79 0.90 8.92 16.95
N LYS A 80 -0.03 9.69 16.39
CA LYS A 80 -0.63 10.87 17.01
C LYS A 80 -2.06 10.60 17.43
#